data_AF-A0A672HWP2-F1
#
_entry.id   AF-A0A672HWP2-F1
#
_cell.length_a   1.000
_cell.length_b   1.000
_cell.length_c   1.000
_cell.angle_alpha   90.00
_cell.angle_beta   90.00
_cell.angle_gamma   90.00
#
_symmetry.space_group_name_H-M   'P 1'
#
loop_
_entity.id
_entity.type
_entity.pdbx_description
1 polymer ?
#
loop_
_entity_poly.entity_id
_entity_poly.type
_entity_poly.pdbx_seq_one_letter_code
_entity_poly.pdbx_strand_id
1 'polypeptide(L)'
;MPINCDLQSIPNATIQSGNIRYLGINISPRISELLKLNYVPLLKSTEDDLLRWRRLPISLMGRVATIKMMTLPKVNYLFSMIPTKPSSGWFKSLDSYISKFLWKNKPSRISLKTLQQTKDRGGLDLPNFSNYFIASKLQYISKWLKPNNLDEPWLDVEQALCEDLVISDLPFISPTIKSHRCFKSVNISSSLMAWWDFLKLTKSSLIPCKLTPIWNNPDILQNKKMINFTQWRNKGISQLEHIIENGNFLSF
;
A
#
# COMPACT_ATOMS: atom_id res chain seq x y z
N MET A 1 5.25 22.58 -13.27
CA MET A 1 5.34 23.07 -14.66
C MET A 1 4.27 22.38 -15.47
N PRO A 2 3.54 23.08 -16.36
CA PRO A 2 2.49 22.47 -17.16
C PRO A 2 3.08 21.53 -18.22
N ILE A 3 2.36 20.46 -18.53
CA ILE A 3 2.78 19.31 -19.37
C ILE A 3 2.85 19.67 -20.88
N ASN A 4 2.52 20.90 -21.26
CA ASN A 4 2.35 21.31 -22.66
C ASN A 4 3.43 22.30 -23.15
N CYS A 5 4.69 22.09 -22.78
CA CYS A 5 5.80 22.77 -23.45
C CYS A 5 6.30 21.87 -24.58
N ASP A 6 6.19 22.36 -25.81
CA ASP A 6 6.88 21.79 -26.98
C ASP A 6 8.34 21.50 -26.61
N LEU A 7 8.80 20.28 -26.92
CA LEU A 7 10.17 19.80 -26.72
C LEU A 7 11.14 20.57 -27.64
N GLN A 8 11.31 21.86 -27.40
CA GLN A 8 12.47 22.59 -27.89
C GLN A 8 13.67 22.05 -27.13
N SER A 9 14.58 21.43 -27.91
CA SER A 9 15.86 20.85 -27.51
C SER A 9 16.25 21.11 -26.06
N ILE A 10 16.03 20.11 -25.21
CA ILE A 10 16.58 20.09 -23.85
C ILE A 10 18.09 20.34 -24.03
N PRO A 11 18.65 21.46 -23.53
CA PRO A 11 20.09 21.66 -23.60
C PRO A 11 20.75 20.44 -22.98
N ASN A 12 21.89 19.98 -23.53
CA ASN A 12 22.67 18.84 -23.01
C ASN A 12 23.14 19.11 -21.57
N ALA A 13 22.22 19.12 -20.63
CA ALA A 13 22.44 19.23 -19.22
C ALA A 13 22.85 17.83 -18.78
N THR A 14 24.09 17.70 -18.34
CA THR A 14 24.57 16.52 -17.64
C THR A 14 23.76 16.40 -16.33
N ILE A 15 22.69 15.61 -16.37
CA ILE A 15 21.90 15.28 -15.18
C ILE A 15 22.87 14.62 -14.21
N GLN A 16 23.18 15.29 -13.10
CA GLN A 16 24.06 14.75 -12.08
C GLN A 16 23.44 13.44 -11.56
N SER A 17 24.08 12.32 -11.84
CA SER A 17 23.69 11.02 -11.33
C SER A 17 24.01 10.98 -9.83
N GLY A 18 22.98 11.11 -9.00
CA GLY A 18 23.17 11.12 -7.55
C GLY A 18 21.86 10.99 -6.79
N ASN A 19 21.97 10.81 -5.48
CA ASN A 19 20.82 10.81 -4.59
C ASN A 19 20.39 12.26 -4.35
N ILE A 20 19.11 12.54 -4.54
CA ILE A 20 18.53 13.85 -4.25
C ILE A 20 17.68 13.78 -2.98
N ARG A 21 17.61 14.88 -2.24
CA ARG A 21 16.72 14.99 -1.08
C ARG A 21 15.56 15.90 -1.43
N TYR A 22 14.35 15.35 -1.40
CA TYR A 22 13.12 16.08 -1.70
C TYR A 22 12.09 15.87 -0.59
N LEU A 23 11.58 16.96 -0.01
CA LEU A 23 10.64 16.95 1.12
C LEU A 23 11.09 16.05 2.30
N GLY A 24 12.39 15.91 2.50
CA GLY A 24 12.95 15.05 3.55
C GLY A 24 13.09 13.57 3.17
N ILE A 25 12.65 13.16 1.98
CA ILE A 25 12.87 11.84 1.39
C ILE A 25 14.15 11.86 0.54
N ASN A 26 15.03 10.89 0.77
CA ASN A 26 16.19 10.65 -0.07
C ASN A 26 15.80 9.75 -1.24
N ILE A 27 15.80 10.30 -2.44
CA ILE A 27 15.43 9.63 -3.68
C ILE A 27 16.73 9.20 -4.39
N SER A 28 16.85 7.90 -4.66
CA SER A 28 17.93 7.32 -5.48
C SER A 28 17.36 6.91 -6.85
N PRO A 29 18.17 6.97 -7.93
CA PRO A 29 17.82 6.37 -9.22
C PRO A 29 17.46 4.87 -9.11
N ARG A 30 17.99 4.18 -8.09
CA ARG A 30 17.72 2.77 -7.82
C ARG A 30 16.65 2.62 -6.75
N ILE A 31 15.49 2.07 -7.14
CA ILE A 31 14.35 1.85 -6.23
C ILE A 31 14.72 0.96 -5.04
N SER A 32 15.62 -0.01 -5.23
CA SER A 32 16.10 -0.90 -4.16
C SER A 32 16.80 -0.14 -3.03
N GLU A 33 17.39 1.03 -3.31
CA GLU A 33 18.11 1.83 -2.33
C GLU A 33 17.19 2.73 -1.50
N LEU A 34 15.99 3.05 -2.00
CA LEU A 34 15.01 3.91 -1.30
C LEU A 34 14.70 3.40 0.11
N LEU A 35 14.63 2.08 0.29
CA LEU A 35 14.37 1.48 1.59
C LEU A 35 15.49 1.80 2.59
N LYS A 36 16.73 1.54 2.19
CA LYS A 36 17.92 1.75 3.03
C LYS A 36 18.12 3.23 3.35
N LEU A 37 17.94 4.11 2.36
CA LEU A 37 18.21 5.54 2.49
C LEU A 37 17.21 6.28 3.39
N ASN A 38 16.00 5.74 3.58
CA ASN A 38 14.93 6.43 4.32
C ASN A 38 14.49 5.69 5.59
N TYR A 39 14.24 4.39 5.52
CA TYR A 39 13.72 3.64 6.68
C TYR A 39 14.79 3.35 7.74
N VAL A 40 16.05 3.14 7.35
CA VAL A 40 17.14 2.89 8.32
C VAL A 40 17.45 4.13 9.16
N PRO A 41 17.64 5.34 8.59
CA PRO A 41 17.80 6.55 9.38
C PRO A 41 16.59 6.86 10.26
N LEU A 42 15.36 6.65 9.76
CA LEU A 42 14.16 6.87 10.55
C LEU A 42 14.11 5.93 11.77
N LEU A 43 14.44 4.65 11.58
CA LEU A 43 14.45 3.67 12.66
C LEU A 43 15.43 4.05 13.75
N LYS A 44 16.64 4.48 13.37
CA LYS A 44 17.67 4.96 14.31
C LYS A 44 17.21 6.21 15.05
N SER A 45 16.71 7.22 14.34
CA SER A 45 16.18 8.43 14.96
C SER A 45 15.03 8.14 15.91
N THR A 46 14.18 7.17 15.58
CA THR A 46 13.08 6.73 16.45
C THR A 46 13.60 6.05 17.71
N GLU A 47 14.62 5.19 17.61
CA GLU A 47 15.27 4.59 18.76
C GLU A 47 15.86 5.66 19.70
N ASP A 48 16.60 6.62 19.15
CA ASP A 48 17.23 7.72 19.91
C ASP A 48 16.18 8.59 20.62
N ASP A 49 15.10 8.94 19.92
CA ASP A 49 13.95 9.67 20.50
C ASP A 49 13.35 8.86 21.65
N LEU A 50 13.01 7.59 21.43
CA LEU A 50 12.40 6.74 22.46
C LEU A 50 13.33 6.56 23.68
N LEU A 51 14.64 6.45 23.49
CA LEU A 51 15.64 6.39 24.57
C LEU A 51 15.65 7.69 25.40
N ARG A 52 15.57 8.85 24.75
CA ARG A 52 15.49 10.16 25.42
C ARG A 52 14.19 10.27 26.24
N TRP A 53 13.05 9.98 25.62
CA TRP A 53 11.73 10.07 26.27
C TRP A 53 11.55 9.04 27.38
N ARG A 54 12.25 7.90 27.32
CA ARG A 54 12.15 6.84 28.35
C ARG A 54 12.47 7.34 29.76
N ARG A 55 13.37 8.33 29.88
CA ARG A 55 13.85 8.90 31.15
C ARG A 55 12.76 9.68 31.90
N LEU A 56 11.74 10.14 31.19
CA LEU A 56 10.65 10.90 31.80
C LEU A 56 9.72 10.01 32.62
N PRO A 57 9.18 10.50 33.75
CA PRO A 57 8.27 9.76 34.63
C PRO A 57 6.84 9.69 34.05
N ILE A 58 6.72 9.17 32.82
CA ILE A 58 5.43 9.05 32.11
C ILE A 58 4.80 7.68 32.40
N SER A 59 3.49 7.67 32.64
CA SER A 59 2.66 6.47 32.79
C SER A 59 2.65 5.61 31.51
N LEU A 60 2.19 4.36 31.60
CA LEU A 60 2.09 3.50 30.41
C LEU A 60 1.19 4.12 29.35
N MET A 61 0.02 4.64 29.74
CA MET A 61 -0.91 5.31 28.84
C MET A 61 -0.29 6.56 28.19
N GLY A 62 0.46 7.35 28.98
CA GLY A 62 1.19 8.49 28.45
C GLY A 62 2.27 8.08 27.43
N ARG A 63 2.98 6.96 27.66
CA ARG A 63 3.96 6.42 26.70
C ARG A 63 3.30 5.97 25.40
N VAL A 64 2.13 5.32 25.48
CA VAL A 64 1.35 4.97 24.28
C VAL A 64 0.97 6.24 23.50
N ALA A 65 0.52 7.29 24.20
CA ALA A 65 0.22 8.57 23.58
C ALA A 65 1.47 9.23 22.94
N THR A 66 2.64 9.14 23.58
CA THR A 66 3.91 9.63 23.00
C THR A 66 4.22 8.94 21.67
N ILE A 67 4.06 7.60 21.57
CA ILE A 67 4.28 6.86 20.32
C ILE A 67 3.33 7.34 19.22
N LYS A 68 2.04 7.52 19.55
CA LYS A 68 1.03 8.04 18.60
C LYS A 68 1.34 9.44 18.11
N MET A 69 1.88 10.29 18.97
CA MET A 69 2.13 11.69 18.63
C MET A 69 3.46 11.87 17.89
N MET A 70 4.50 11.11 18.26
CA MET A 70 5.86 11.35 17.74
C MET A 70 6.29 10.36 16.67
N THR A 71 6.06 9.07 16.90
CA THR A 71 6.56 8.01 16.02
C THR A 71 5.61 7.76 14.86
N LEU A 72 4.31 7.68 15.15
CA LEU A 72 3.29 7.37 14.15
C LEU A 72 3.30 8.34 12.95
N PRO A 73 3.34 9.68 13.12
CA PRO A 73 3.32 10.59 11.97
C PRO A 73 4.57 10.46 11.10
N LYS A 74 5.76 10.34 11.71
CA LYS A 74 7.03 10.20 10.98
C LYS A 74 7.06 8.91 10.14
N VAL A 75 6.59 7.81 10.69
CA VAL A 75 6.53 6.52 9.99
C VAL A 75 5.46 6.52 8.91
N ASN A 76 4.26 7.05 9.19
CA ASN A 76 3.19 7.14 8.20
C ASN A 76 3.59 8.02 7.01
N TYR A 77 4.35 9.09 7.24
CA TYR A 77 4.88 9.92 6.17
C TYR A 77 5.72 9.08 5.18
N LEU A 78 6.63 8.23 5.66
CA LEU A 78 7.38 7.33 4.77
C LEU A 78 6.48 6.29 4.09
N PHE A 79 5.48 5.74 4.78
CA PHE A 79 4.54 4.78 4.19
C PHE A 79 3.74 5.39 3.04
N SER A 80 3.39 6.67 3.12
CA SER A 80 2.69 7.37 2.06
C SER A 80 3.62 7.75 0.90
N MET A 81 4.88 8.13 1.19
CA MET A 81 5.82 8.59 0.16
C MET A 81 6.54 7.45 -0.57
N ILE A 82 6.79 6.32 0.09
CA ILE A 82 7.57 5.21 -0.46
C ILE A 82 6.64 4.02 -0.72
N PRO A 83 6.51 3.55 -1.98
CA PRO A 83 5.62 2.44 -2.32
C PRO A 83 6.13 1.09 -1.79
N THR A 84 7.45 0.93 -1.63
CA THR A 84 8.04 -0.34 -1.20
C THR A 84 7.77 -0.65 0.28
N LYS A 85 7.40 -1.90 0.55
CA LYS A 85 7.19 -2.43 1.90
C LYS A 85 8.55 -2.59 2.62
N PRO A 86 8.71 -2.09 3.85
CA PRO A 86 9.88 -2.40 4.66
C PRO A 86 10.00 -3.90 4.92
N SER A 87 11.21 -4.37 5.20
CA SER A 87 11.43 -5.76 5.58
C SER A 87 10.71 -6.11 6.88
N SER A 88 10.36 -7.39 7.06
CA SER A 88 9.77 -7.86 8.33
C SER A 88 10.70 -7.61 9.52
N GLY A 89 12.02 -7.63 9.31
CA GLY A 89 13.02 -7.26 10.31
C GLY A 89 12.90 -5.80 10.75
N TRP A 90 12.63 -4.88 9.82
CA TRP A 90 12.44 -3.47 10.16
C TRP A 90 11.25 -3.26 11.10
N PHE A 91 10.10 -3.89 10.81
CA PHE A 91 8.92 -3.83 11.68
C PHE A 91 9.19 -4.45 13.05
N LYS A 92 9.86 -5.61 13.11
CA LYS A 92 10.24 -6.26 14.38
C LYS A 92 11.17 -5.39 15.21
N SER A 93 12.13 -4.70 14.59
CA SER A 93 13.00 -3.77 15.30
C SER A 93 12.22 -2.59 15.88
N LEU A 94 11.32 -1.99 15.09
CA LEU A 94 10.46 -0.91 15.56
C LEU A 94 9.58 -1.36 16.75
N ASP A 95 8.93 -2.51 16.64
CA ASP A 95 8.12 -3.10 17.72
C ASP A 95 8.97 -3.39 18.98
N SER A 96 10.21 -3.82 18.81
CA SER A 96 11.16 -4.05 19.90
C SER A 96 11.53 -2.75 20.62
N TYR A 97 11.84 -1.67 19.89
CA TYR A 97 12.13 -0.37 20.49
C TYR A 97 10.93 0.22 21.22
N ILE A 98 9.73 0.08 20.63
CA ILE A 98 8.48 0.47 21.26
C ILE A 98 8.26 -0.31 22.56
N SER A 99 8.42 -1.64 22.54
CA SER A 99 8.25 -2.48 23.72
C SER A 99 9.23 -2.07 24.84
N LYS A 100 10.51 -1.88 24.50
CA LYS A 100 11.54 -1.40 25.43
C LYS A 100 11.18 -0.03 26.03
N PHE A 101 10.64 0.87 25.21
CA PHE A 101 10.17 2.17 25.69
C PHE A 101 8.97 2.02 26.61
N LEU A 102 7.92 1.28 26.25
CA LEU A 102 6.73 1.09 27.06
C LEU A 102 7.06 0.54 28.46
N TRP A 103 7.97 -0.44 28.52
CA TRP A 103 8.31 -1.14 29.76
C TRP A 103 9.57 -0.64 30.47
N LYS A 104 10.16 0.49 30.05
CA LYS A 104 11.42 1.01 30.63
C LYS A 104 12.55 -0.05 30.65
N ASN A 105 12.74 -0.78 29.56
CA ASN A 105 13.65 -1.94 29.45
C ASN A 105 13.36 -3.12 30.40
N LYS A 106 12.25 -3.10 31.13
CA LYS A 106 11.78 -4.26 31.91
C LYS A 106 11.06 -5.26 30.98
N PRO A 107 10.92 -6.53 31.40
CA PRO A 107 10.10 -7.48 30.66
C PRO A 107 8.66 -6.97 30.51
N SER A 108 8.09 -7.21 29.33
CA SER A 108 6.73 -6.80 29.01
C SER A 108 5.70 -7.54 29.86
N ARG A 109 4.85 -6.81 30.59
CA ARG A 109 3.78 -7.41 31.40
C ARG A 109 2.53 -7.74 30.57
N ILE A 110 2.31 -6.99 29.50
CA ILE A 110 1.18 -7.15 28.57
C ILE A 110 1.78 -7.33 27.17
N SER A 111 1.21 -8.27 26.41
CA SER A 111 1.66 -8.52 25.04
C SER A 111 1.43 -7.29 24.15
N LEU A 112 2.32 -7.05 23.18
CA LEU A 112 2.17 -5.95 22.24
C LEU A 112 0.84 -6.05 21.45
N LYS A 113 0.45 -7.27 21.06
CA LYS A 113 -0.81 -7.56 20.37
C LYS A 113 -2.02 -7.13 21.19
N THR A 114 -2.02 -7.35 22.50
CA THR A 114 -3.09 -6.89 23.41
C THR A 114 -3.10 -5.37 23.51
N LEU A 115 -1.94 -4.73 23.65
CA LEU A 115 -1.85 -3.27 23.71
C LEU A 115 -2.35 -2.58 22.43
N GLN A 116 -2.16 -3.23 21.28
CA GLN A 116 -2.62 -2.75 19.96
C GLN A 116 -4.12 -2.88 19.74
N GLN A 117 -4.85 -3.58 20.62
CA GLN A 117 -6.32 -3.65 20.51
C GLN A 117 -6.97 -2.35 20.95
N THR A 118 -8.26 -2.20 20.59
CA THR A 118 -9.05 -1.06 21.01
C THR A 118 -9.30 -1.04 22.50
N LYS A 119 -9.56 0.14 23.06
CA LYS A 119 -9.92 0.28 24.49
C LYS A 119 -11.13 -0.57 24.87
N ASP A 120 -12.13 -0.67 23.99
CA ASP A 120 -13.32 -1.50 24.20
C ASP A 120 -13.00 -3.00 24.30
N ARG A 121 -11.87 -3.42 23.73
CA ARG A 121 -11.35 -4.79 23.79
C ARG A 121 -10.25 -4.97 24.84
N GLY A 122 -10.11 -4.01 25.76
CA GLY A 122 -9.11 -4.04 26.84
C GLY A 122 -7.68 -3.70 26.40
N GLY A 123 -7.50 -3.13 25.21
CA GLY A 123 -6.22 -2.62 24.73
C GLY A 123 -5.99 -1.13 25.05
N LEU A 124 -4.89 -0.57 24.52
CA LEU A 124 -4.56 0.86 24.68
C LEU A 124 -4.52 1.61 23.34
N ASP A 125 -5.08 1.03 22.28
CA ASP A 125 -5.04 1.56 20.92
C ASP A 125 -3.59 1.80 20.43
N LEU A 126 -2.62 1.00 20.86
CA LEU A 126 -1.22 1.16 20.42
C LEU A 126 -1.13 0.96 18.89
N PRO A 127 -0.40 1.82 18.15
CA PRO A 127 -0.29 1.66 16.71
C PRO A 127 0.35 0.33 16.30
N ASN A 128 -0.28 -0.39 15.37
CA ASN A 128 0.33 -1.51 14.66
C ASN A 128 0.86 -1.01 13.32
N PHE A 129 2.17 -0.77 13.22
CA PHE A 129 2.78 -0.15 12.04
C PHE A 129 2.66 -0.99 10.77
N SER A 130 2.57 -2.32 10.88
CA SER A 130 2.31 -3.18 9.71
C SER A 130 0.91 -2.92 9.15
N ASN A 131 -0.10 -2.76 10.02
CA ASN A 131 -1.46 -2.42 9.61
C ASN A 131 -1.54 -1.01 9.03
N TYR A 132 -0.80 -0.04 9.59
CA TYR A 132 -0.72 1.32 9.02
C TYR A 132 -0.09 1.33 7.63
N PHE A 133 0.94 0.51 7.38
CA PHE A 133 1.49 0.37 6.04
C PHE A 133 0.44 -0.15 5.06
N ILE A 134 -0.26 -1.24 5.41
CA ILE A 134 -1.34 -1.80 4.59
C ILE A 134 -2.41 -0.75 4.33
N ALA A 135 -2.89 -0.07 5.37
CA ALA A 135 -3.90 0.99 5.25
C ALA A 135 -3.46 2.12 4.32
N SER A 136 -2.19 2.55 4.37
CA SER A 136 -1.67 3.57 3.46
C SER A 136 -1.68 3.13 2.00
N LYS A 137 -1.46 1.83 1.72
CA LYS A 137 -1.52 1.30 0.35
C LYS A 137 -2.94 1.06 -0.13
N LEU A 138 -3.86 0.69 0.77
CA LEU A 138 -5.28 0.54 0.44
C LEU A 138 -5.93 1.85 -0.05
N GLN A 139 -5.38 3.01 0.28
CA GLN A 139 -5.84 4.29 -0.27
C GLN A 139 -5.74 4.33 -1.81
N TYR A 140 -4.71 3.71 -2.39
CA TYR A 140 -4.56 3.63 -3.86
C TYR A 140 -5.66 2.76 -4.47
N ILE A 141 -5.93 1.60 -3.86
CA ILE A 141 -7.03 0.71 -4.28
C ILE A 141 -8.38 1.45 -4.24
N SER A 142 -8.63 2.21 -3.17
CA SER A 142 -9.85 3.02 -3.07
C SER A 142 -9.96 4.04 -4.20
N LYS A 143 -8.85 4.66 -4.63
CA LYS A 143 -8.82 5.60 -5.75
C LYS A 143 -9.00 4.91 -7.09
N TRP A 144 -8.46 3.69 -7.27
CA TRP A 144 -8.68 2.89 -8.48
C TRP A 144 -10.17 2.52 -8.66
N LEU A 145 -10.88 2.21 -7.56
CA LEU A 145 -12.28 1.80 -7.60
C LEU A 145 -13.26 2.97 -7.75
N LYS A 146 -12.88 4.15 -7.26
CA LYS A 146 -13.69 5.37 -7.33
C LYS A 146 -12.83 6.50 -7.91
N PRO A 147 -12.61 6.51 -9.23
CA PRO A 147 -12.04 7.68 -9.88
C PRO A 147 -13.01 8.85 -9.67
N ASN A 148 -12.68 9.76 -8.77
CA ASN A 148 -13.41 11.03 -8.65
C ASN A 148 -13.04 11.94 -9.83
N ASN A 149 -13.95 12.83 -10.24
CA ASN A 149 -13.76 13.85 -11.30
C ASN A 149 -12.63 14.88 -11.05
N LEU A 150 -11.84 14.73 -9.98
CA LEU A 150 -10.60 15.46 -9.82
C LEU A 150 -9.51 14.55 -10.40
N ASP A 151 -9.20 14.75 -11.68
CA ASP A 151 -8.23 13.97 -12.45
C ASP A 151 -6.92 13.82 -11.67
N GLU A 152 -6.72 12.65 -11.05
CA GLU A 152 -5.47 12.28 -10.40
C GLU A 152 -4.53 11.82 -11.52
N PRO A 153 -3.60 12.64 -12.04
CA PRO A 153 -2.95 12.36 -13.33
C PRO A 153 -2.04 11.14 -13.31
N TRP A 154 -1.65 10.70 -12.11
CA TRP A 154 -0.89 9.46 -11.96
C TRP A 154 -1.75 8.22 -12.21
N LEU A 155 -3.08 8.30 -12.10
CA LEU A 155 -3.98 7.18 -12.43
C LEU A 155 -3.91 6.85 -13.91
N ASP A 156 -3.83 7.87 -14.78
CA ASP A 156 -3.64 7.68 -16.22
C ASP A 156 -2.30 6.99 -16.52
N VAL A 157 -1.25 7.36 -15.80
CA VAL A 157 0.07 6.71 -15.91
C VAL A 157 -0.02 5.25 -15.49
N GLU A 158 -0.68 4.93 -14.37
CA GLU A 158 -0.84 3.55 -13.93
C GLU A 158 -1.75 2.74 -14.87
N GLN A 159 -2.83 3.33 -15.38
CA GLN A 159 -3.72 2.73 -16.36
C GLN A 159 -2.99 2.44 -17.68
N ALA A 160 -2.11 3.34 -18.14
CA ALA A 160 -1.28 3.10 -19.32
C ALA A 160 -0.32 1.92 -19.14
N LEU A 161 0.15 1.65 -17.91
CA LEU A 161 0.98 0.48 -17.60
C LEU A 161 0.19 -0.84 -17.56
N CYS A 162 -1.15 -0.77 -17.48
CA CYS A 162 -2.05 -1.91 -17.48
C CYS A 162 -2.42 -2.43 -18.86
N GLU A 163 -2.10 -1.69 -19.93
CA GLU A 163 -2.38 -2.07 -21.32
C GLU A 163 -3.87 -2.44 -21.52
N ASP A 164 -4.18 -3.72 -21.72
CA ASP A 164 -5.52 -4.23 -22.01
C ASP A 164 -6.43 -4.35 -20.76
N LEU A 165 -5.85 -4.24 -19.56
CA LEU A 165 -6.55 -4.34 -18.27
C LEU A 165 -6.98 -2.97 -17.77
N VAL A 166 -8.16 -2.90 -17.14
CA VAL A 166 -8.60 -1.70 -16.42
C VAL A 166 -8.07 -1.76 -14.99
N ILE A 167 -7.51 -0.64 -14.51
CA ILE A 167 -6.87 -0.58 -13.20
C ILE A 167 -7.85 -0.83 -12.05
N SER A 168 -9.12 -0.42 -12.21
CA SER A 168 -10.21 -0.66 -11.26
C SER A 168 -10.50 -2.15 -11.05
N ASP A 169 -10.14 -2.99 -12.02
CA ASP A 169 -10.49 -4.41 -12.01
C ASP A 169 -9.41 -5.26 -11.32
N LEU A 170 -8.17 -4.75 -11.25
CA LEU A 170 -7.02 -5.47 -10.68
C LEU A 170 -7.25 -6.00 -9.25
N PRO A 171 -7.91 -5.29 -8.32
CA PRO A 171 -8.16 -5.81 -6.97
C PRO A 171 -8.99 -7.09 -6.97
N PHE A 172 -9.80 -7.34 -8.00
CA PHE A 172 -10.70 -8.49 -8.09
C PHE A 172 -10.13 -9.63 -8.93
N ILE A 173 -8.88 -9.50 -9.38
CA ILE A 173 -8.13 -10.54 -10.07
C ILE A 173 -7.24 -11.26 -9.04
N SER A 174 -7.12 -12.58 -9.20
CA SER A 174 -6.29 -13.41 -8.32
C SER A 174 -4.79 -13.09 -8.48
N PRO A 175 -3.92 -13.68 -7.64
CA PRO A 175 -2.47 -13.49 -7.75
C PRO A 175 -1.83 -13.95 -9.07
N THR A 176 -2.60 -14.46 -10.04
CA THR A 176 -2.18 -14.73 -11.43
C THR A 176 -1.62 -13.48 -12.12
N ILE A 177 -2.11 -12.28 -11.76
CA ILE A 177 -1.65 -11.00 -12.31
C ILE A 177 -0.16 -10.72 -12.09
N LYS A 178 0.52 -11.45 -11.20
CA LYS A 178 1.97 -11.30 -10.94
C LYS A 178 2.85 -11.51 -12.17
N SER A 179 2.38 -12.29 -13.15
CA SER A 179 3.09 -12.50 -14.42
C SER A 179 2.90 -11.33 -15.40
N HIS A 180 1.90 -10.48 -15.18
CA HIS A 180 1.56 -9.38 -16.07
C HIS A 180 2.55 -8.21 -15.97
N ARG A 181 2.72 -7.46 -17.06
CA ARG A 181 3.67 -6.35 -17.15
C ARG A 181 3.38 -5.26 -16.11
N CYS A 182 2.11 -4.96 -15.85
CA CYS A 182 1.69 -3.95 -14.88
C CYS A 182 2.23 -4.23 -13.46
N PHE A 183 2.43 -5.51 -13.10
CA PHE A 183 2.97 -5.90 -11.81
C PHE A 183 4.45 -5.56 -11.64
N LYS A 184 5.17 -5.21 -12.72
CA LYS A 184 6.52 -4.64 -12.64
C LYS A 184 6.53 -3.24 -12.02
N SER A 185 5.40 -2.52 -12.06
CA SER A 185 5.25 -1.25 -11.37
C SER A 185 5.23 -1.47 -9.86
N VAL A 186 6.05 -0.69 -9.15
CA VAL A 186 6.21 -0.80 -7.70
C VAL A 186 4.94 -0.34 -6.97
N ASN A 187 4.24 0.66 -7.49
CA ASN A 187 2.98 1.13 -6.90
C ASN A 187 1.87 0.08 -7.05
N ILE A 188 1.69 -0.45 -8.26
CA ILE A 188 0.65 -1.44 -8.54
C ILE A 188 0.91 -2.72 -7.73
N SER A 189 2.14 -3.24 -7.79
CA SER A 189 2.49 -4.46 -7.04
C SER A 189 2.38 -4.27 -5.53
N SER A 190 2.85 -3.15 -4.98
CA SER A 190 2.74 -2.90 -3.53
C SER A 190 1.31 -2.73 -3.06
N SER A 191 0.46 -2.07 -3.84
CA SER A 191 -0.96 -1.87 -3.54
C SER A 191 -1.74 -3.18 -3.60
N LEU A 192 -1.51 -4.01 -4.62
CA LEU A 192 -2.12 -5.34 -4.74
C LEU A 192 -1.63 -6.31 -3.66
N MET A 193 -0.34 -6.30 -3.33
CA MET A 193 0.17 -7.09 -2.21
C MET A 193 -0.47 -6.68 -0.88
N ALA A 194 -0.63 -5.38 -0.64
CA ALA A 194 -1.32 -4.88 0.55
C ALA A 194 -2.81 -5.26 0.56
N TRP A 195 -3.48 -5.26 -0.60
CA TRP A 195 -4.85 -5.74 -0.74
C TRP A 195 -4.99 -7.22 -0.38
N TRP A 196 -4.13 -8.08 -0.90
CA TRP A 196 -4.17 -9.51 -0.56
C TRP A 196 -3.78 -9.78 0.91
N ASP A 197 -2.84 -9.02 1.46
CA ASP A 197 -2.53 -9.08 2.90
C ASP A 197 -3.74 -8.65 3.73
N PHE A 198 -4.46 -7.61 3.31
CA PHE A 198 -5.70 -7.17 3.95
C PHE A 198 -6.80 -8.23 3.92
N LEU A 199 -7.05 -8.86 2.77
CA LEU A 199 -8.03 -9.96 2.66
C LEU A 199 -7.72 -11.12 3.60
N LYS A 200 -6.43 -11.48 3.75
CA LYS A 200 -6.00 -12.49 4.73
C LYS A 200 -6.27 -12.03 6.17
N LEU A 201 -6.03 -10.76 6.48
CA LEU A 201 -6.28 -10.20 7.81
C LEU A 201 -7.78 -10.20 8.18
N THR A 202 -8.65 -9.90 7.21
CA THR A 202 -10.11 -9.89 7.41
C THR A 202 -10.75 -11.26 7.23
N LYS A 203 -9.98 -12.28 6.85
CA LYS A 203 -10.48 -13.61 6.45
C LYS A 203 -11.50 -13.54 5.31
N SER A 204 -11.36 -12.55 4.44
CA SER A 204 -12.17 -12.39 3.25
C SER A 204 -11.53 -13.17 2.10
N SER A 205 -12.35 -13.75 1.23
CA SER A 205 -11.87 -14.49 0.06
C SER A 205 -12.12 -13.71 -1.22
N LEU A 206 -11.18 -13.85 -2.14
CA LEU A 206 -11.35 -13.45 -3.54
C LEU A 206 -12.07 -14.59 -4.29
N ILE A 207 -13.24 -15.02 -3.79
CA ILE A 207 -14.17 -15.82 -4.61
C ILE A 207 -14.61 -14.90 -5.76
N PRO A 208 -14.93 -15.41 -6.97
CA PRO A 208 -15.53 -14.58 -8.00
C PRO A 208 -16.64 -13.74 -7.38
N CYS A 209 -16.37 -12.45 -7.29
CA CYS A 209 -17.21 -11.48 -6.61
C CYS A 209 -18.00 -10.73 -7.68
N LYS A 210 -19.01 -9.99 -7.26
CA LYS A 210 -19.84 -9.18 -8.16
C LYS A 210 -19.00 -8.33 -9.12
N LEU A 211 -17.90 -7.77 -8.63
CA LEU A 211 -17.00 -6.88 -9.35
C LEU A 211 -15.87 -7.60 -10.10
N THR A 212 -15.84 -8.93 -10.13
CA THR A 212 -14.82 -9.67 -10.87
C THR A 212 -14.96 -9.38 -12.37
N PRO A 213 -13.90 -8.92 -13.05
CA PRO A 213 -13.95 -8.60 -14.46
C PRO A 213 -14.15 -9.88 -15.29
N ILE A 214 -14.99 -9.79 -16.32
CA ILE A 214 -15.22 -10.88 -17.27
C ILE A 214 -14.13 -10.86 -18.36
N TRP A 215 -13.81 -9.65 -18.85
CA TRP A 215 -12.92 -9.47 -20.00
C TRP A 215 -11.47 -9.31 -19.59
N ASN A 216 -10.57 -9.84 -20.43
CA ASN A 216 -9.12 -9.79 -20.23
C ASN A 216 -8.67 -10.32 -18.86
N ASN A 217 -9.50 -11.13 -18.19
CA ASN A 217 -9.20 -11.65 -16.87
C ASN A 217 -8.30 -12.89 -16.99
N PRO A 218 -7.08 -12.91 -16.41
CA PRO A 218 -6.20 -14.07 -16.44
C PRO A 218 -6.76 -15.30 -15.70
N ASP A 219 -7.76 -15.11 -14.84
CA ASP A 219 -8.44 -16.20 -14.13
C ASP A 219 -9.53 -16.86 -14.99
N ILE A 220 -10.04 -16.18 -16.03
CA ILE A 220 -11.12 -16.65 -16.89
C ILE A 220 -10.57 -16.87 -18.30
N LEU A 221 -10.27 -18.14 -18.62
CA LEU A 221 -9.65 -18.52 -19.89
C LEU A 221 -10.58 -19.41 -20.71
N GLN A 222 -10.72 -19.10 -21.99
CA GLN A 222 -11.32 -19.97 -22.99
C GLN A 222 -10.22 -20.44 -23.95
N ASN A 223 -10.03 -21.75 -24.08
CA ASN A 223 -8.94 -22.33 -24.90
C ASN A 223 -7.54 -21.74 -24.58
N LYS A 224 -7.25 -21.52 -23.29
CA LYS A 224 -6.01 -20.90 -22.77
C LYS A 224 -5.76 -19.45 -23.21
N LYS A 225 -6.76 -18.77 -23.79
CA LYS A 225 -6.71 -17.34 -24.10
C LYS A 225 -7.70 -16.59 -23.22
N MET A 226 -7.36 -15.36 -22.89
CA MET A 226 -8.27 -14.46 -22.19
C MET A 226 -9.44 -14.12 -23.12
N ILE A 227 -10.64 -14.07 -22.54
CA ILE A 227 -11.86 -13.78 -23.28
C ILE A 227 -11.99 -12.26 -23.42
N ASN A 228 -12.36 -11.79 -24.62
CA ASN A 228 -12.66 -10.38 -24.86
C ASN A 228 -13.74 -10.25 -25.93
N PHE A 229 -14.99 -10.08 -25.51
CA PHE A 229 -16.10 -9.78 -26.43
C PHE A 229 -16.37 -8.28 -26.43
N THR A 230 -15.76 -7.58 -27.38
CA THR A 230 -15.84 -6.11 -27.51
C THR A 230 -17.28 -5.60 -27.65
N GLN A 231 -18.15 -6.34 -28.34
CA GLN A 231 -19.57 -5.96 -28.49
C GLN A 231 -20.30 -5.88 -27.15
N TRP A 232 -20.04 -6.80 -26.22
CA TRP A 232 -20.66 -6.83 -24.90
C TRP A 232 -20.04 -5.78 -23.98
N ARG A 233 -18.72 -5.63 -24.05
CA ARG A 233 -17.98 -4.57 -23.33
C ARG A 233 -18.50 -3.18 -23.69
N ASN A 234 -18.72 -2.91 -24.98
CA ASN A 234 -19.23 -1.62 -25.45
C ASN A 234 -20.68 -1.36 -25.02
N LYS A 235 -21.45 -2.41 -24.69
CA LYS A 235 -22.80 -2.32 -24.11
C LYS A 235 -22.80 -2.17 -22.57
N GLY A 236 -21.62 -2.06 -21.94
CA GLY A 236 -21.48 -1.88 -20.49
C GLY A 236 -21.42 -3.19 -19.70
N ILE A 237 -21.43 -4.36 -20.36
CA ILE A 237 -21.26 -5.64 -19.66
C ILE A 237 -19.77 -5.84 -19.43
N SER A 238 -19.28 -5.76 -18.18
CA SER A 238 -17.85 -5.84 -17.85
C SER A 238 -17.56 -6.74 -16.64
N GLN A 239 -18.48 -6.83 -15.69
CA GLN A 239 -18.32 -7.52 -14.42
C GLN A 239 -19.34 -8.66 -14.27
N LEU A 240 -19.04 -9.65 -13.42
CA LEU A 240 -19.89 -10.82 -13.21
C LEU A 240 -21.32 -10.46 -12.78
N GLU A 241 -21.51 -9.35 -12.03
CA GLU A 241 -22.86 -8.91 -11.64
C GLU A 241 -23.77 -8.53 -12.81
N HIS A 242 -23.22 -8.22 -13.99
CA HIS A 242 -24.01 -7.91 -15.18
C HIS A 242 -24.58 -9.15 -15.87
N ILE A 243 -24.07 -10.34 -15.56
CA ILE A 243 -24.48 -11.61 -16.19
C ILE A 243 -25.06 -12.62 -15.18
N ILE A 244 -24.93 -12.36 -13.88
CA ILE A 244 -25.44 -13.22 -12.81
C ILE A 244 -26.50 -12.46 -12.01
N GLU A 245 -27.71 -13.03 -11.96
CA GLU A 245 -28.78 -12.57 -11.09
C GLU A 245 -29.17 -13.70 -10.12
N ASN A 246 -29.18 -13.42 -8.81
CA ASN A 246 -29.51 -14.40 -7.76
C ASN A 246 -28.74 -15.73 -7.82
N GLY A 247 -27.50 -15.70 -8.33
CA GLY A 247 -26.63 -16.87 -8.43
C GLY A 247 -26.84 -17.71 -9.70
N ASN A 248 -27.77 -17.31 -10.57
CA ASN A 248 -27.98 -17.94 -11.87
C ASN A 248 -27.50 -17.03 -13.00
N PHE A 249 -26.99 -17.62 -14.07
CA PHE A 249 -26.71 -16.87 -15.29
C PHE A 249 -28.03 -16.39 -15.91
N LEU A 250 -28.03 -15.13 -16.35
CA LEU A 250 -29.13 -14.59 -17.12
C LEU A 250 -29.31 -15.42 -18.40
N SER A 251 -30.53 -15.88 -18.66
CA SER A 251 -30.89 -16.54 -19.92
C SER A 251 -30.93 -15.50 -21.03
N PHE A 252 -30.22 -15.76 -22.12
CA PHE A 252 -30.15 -14.94 -23.34
C PHE A 252 -30.76 -15.68 -24.53
#